data_AF-A0A1I2PJC3-F1
#
_entry.id   AF-A0A1I2PJC3-F1
#
_cell.length_a   1.000
_cell.length_b   1.000
_cell.length_c   1.000
_cell.angle_alpha   90.00
_cell.angle_beta   90.00
_cell.angle_gamma   90.00
#
_symmetry.space_group_name_H-M   'P 1'
#
loop_
_entity.id
_entity.type
_entity.pdbx_description
1 polymer ?
#
loop_
_entity_poly.entity_id
_entity_poly.type
_entity_poly.pdbx_seq_one_letter_code
_entity_poly.pdbx_strand_id
1 'polypeptide(L)'
;MAFRPLPSSRRALVAVSLLLAACHSGGDKVPGNREDHQPWHDISESETVRFTGTEPFWSGQVSGSRLTYSTPDNLDGETIKVSRFAGRGGLSFSGQLAAGAMTLAITPGQCNDGMSDRRYPYMVTLQVGGDLRKGCGWTDRQPHTGGE
;
A
#
# COMPACT_ATOMS: atom_id res chain seq x y z
N MET A 1 -18.78 86.10 -9.04
CA MET A 1 -20.24 85.95 -8.80
C MET A 1 -20.68 84.64 -9.42
N ALA A 2 -21.50 83.89 -8.68
CA ALA A 2 -22.27 82.69 -9.08
C ALA A 2 -21.55 81.35 -9.28
N PHE A 3 -21.86 80.45 -8.34
CA PHE A 3 -21.81 78.99 -8.38
C PHE A 3 -22.52 78.39 -9.60
N ARG A 4 -22.07 77.20 -10.04
CA ARG A 4 -22.97 76.08 -10.38
C ARG A 4 -22.28 74.71 -10.22
N PRO A 5 -22.95 73.71 -9.62
CA PRO A 5 -22.38 72.40 -9.33
C PRO A 5 -22.58 71.43 -10.50
N LEU A 6 -21.72 70.41 -10.57
CA LEU A 6 -21.91 69.23 -11.45
C LEU A 6 -21.78 67.94 -10.63
N PRO A 7 -22.44 66.86 -11.07
CA PRO A 7 -23.10 65.89 -10.19
C PRO A 7 -22.23 64.68 -9.87
N SER A 8 -22.51 64.09 -8.70
CA SER A 8 -22.02 62.78 -8.30
C SER A 8 -22.58 61.72 -9.25
N SER A 9 -21.71 61.03 -9.99
CA SER A 9 -22.09 59.80 -10.69
C SER A 9 -21.32 58.63 -10.10
N ARG A 10 -22.02 57.89 -9.23
CA ARG A 10 -21.58 56.59 -8.71
C ARG A 10 -21.61 55.58 -9.85
N ARG A 11 -20.47 55.08 -10.30
CA ARG A 11 -20.31 53.79 -11.00
C ARG A 11 -18.97 53.19 -10.60
N ALA A 12 -18.96 52.44 -9.50
CA ALA A 12 -19.07 50.97 -9.51
C ALA A 12 -17.78 50.31 -10.02
N LEU A 13 -16.89 50.03 -9.07
CA LEU A 13 -15.83 49.01 -9.19
C LEU A 13 -16.49 47.65 -9.47
N VAL A 14 -16.33 47.15 -10.69
CA VAL A 14 -16.73 45.80 -11.15
C VAL A 14 -15.72 45.45 -12.25
N ALA A 15 -15.01 44.32 -12.29
CA ALA A 15 -14.85 43.19 -11.40
C ALA A 15 -13.51 42.54 -11.79
N VAL A 16 -12.60 42.37 -10.83
CA VAL A 16 -11.44 41.49 -10.97
C VAL A 16 -11.58 40.45 -9.88
N SER A 17 -12.39 39.43 -10.15
CA SER A 17 -12.50 38.26 -9.28
C SER A 17 -13.36 37.22 -9.97
N LEU A 18 -12.90 35.96 -9.94
CA LEU A 18 -13.54 34.72 -10.38
C LEU A 18 -13.00 34.10 -11.68
N LEU A 19 -11.73 33.66 -11.66
CA LEU A 19 -11.26 32.55 -12.49
C LEU A 19 -10.47 31.53 -11.65
N LEU A 20 -11.09 30.98 -10.60
CA LEU A 20 -10.52 29.89 -9.79
C LEU A 20 -11.55 28.77 -9.50
N ALA A 21 -12.60 28.64 -10.31
CA ALA A 21 -13.65 27.63 -10.10
C ALA A 21 -13.54 26.42 -11.05
N ALA A 22 -12.33 25.88 -11.27
CA ALA A 22 -12.15 24.73 -12.18
C ALA A 22 -11.23 23.63 -11.63
N CYS A 23 -11.25 23.38 -10.32
CA CYS A 23 -10.58 22.21 -9.73
C CYS A 23 -11.45 21.58 -8.63
N HIS A 24 -12.70 21.21 -8.91
CA HIS A 24 -13.43 20.33 -8.00
C HIS A 24 -14.58 19.59 -8.67
N SER A 25 -14.33 18.36 -9.15
CA SER A 25 -15.35 17.29 -9.30
C SER A 25 -14.64 15.99 -9.73
N GLY A 26 -14.07 15.29 -8.76
CA GLY A 26 -13.49 13.96 -8.97
C GLY A 26 -13.63 13.12 -7.70
N GLY A 27 -14.79 13.22 -7.04
CA GLY A 27 -14.93 12.88 -5.63
C GLY A 27 -15.59 11.55 -5.29
N ASP A 28 -16.05 10.69 -6.23
CA ASP A 28 -16.99 9.62 -5.84
C ASP A 28 -16.74 8.22 -6.42
N LYS A 29 -15.51 7.90 -6.84
CA LYS A 29 -15.20 6.54 -7.32
C LYS A 29 -13.93 5.93 -6.73
N VAL A 30 -13.79 5.98 -5.41
CA VAL A 30 -12.83 5.13 -4.70
C VAL A 30 -13.59 3.90 -4.18
N PRO A 31 -13.26 2.67 -4.61
CA PRO A 31 -13.88 1.47 -4.08
C PRO A 31 -13.68 1.34 -2.56
N GLY A 32 -14.73 0.90 -1.85
CA GLY A 32 -14.70 0.65 -0.40
C GLY A 32 -15.64 1.54 0.41
N ASN A 33 -16.01 1.06 1.61
CA ASN A 33 -16.81 1.83 2.56
C ASN A 33 -15.92 2.87 3.27
N ARG A 34 -16.26 4.16 3.17
CA ARG A 34 -15.49 5.25 3.83
C ARG A 34 -15.71 5.29 5.34
N GLU A 35 -16.87 4.82 5.80
CA GLU A 35 -17.22 4.72 7.22
C GLU A 35 -16.58 3.49 7.91
N ASP A 36 -15.98 2.57 7.15
CA ASP A 36 -15.25 1.45 7.72
C ASP A 36 -13.87 1.91 8.23
N HIS A 37 -13.68 1.77 9.54
CA HIS A 37 -12.47 2.10 10.27
C HIS A 37 -11.81 0.86 10.88
N GLN A 38 -12.35 -0.33 10.66
CA GLN A 38 -11.82 -1.56 11.22
C GLN A 38 -10.49 -1.92 10.54
N PRO A 39 -9.44 -2.22 11.32
CA PRO A 39 -8.23 -2.80 10.77
C PRO A 39 -8.51 -4.14 10.08
N TRP A 40 -7.81 -4.39 8.99
CA TRP A 40 -7.83 -5.67 8.28
C TRP A 40 -7.33 -6.79 9.19
N HIS A 41 -8.03 -7.92 9.19
CA HIS A 41 -7.86 -8.97 10.19
C HIS A 41 -7.94 -10.40 9.63
N ASP A 42 -7.87 -10.59 8.31
CA ASP A 42 -7.95 -11.93 7.71
C ASP A 42 -6.69 -12.78 8.01
N ILE A 43 -5.57 -12.13 8.39
CA ILE A 43 -4.38 -12.79 8.95
C ILE A 43 -4.24 -12.34 10.41
N SER A 44 -4.33 -13.28 11.33
CA SER A 44 -4.15 -13.05 12.78
C SER A 44 -2.66 -12.96 13.18
N GLU A 45 -2.38 -12.47 14.39
CA GLU A 45 -1.00 -12.36 14.92
C GLU A 45 -0.33 -13.70 15.22
N SER A 46 -1.13 -14.74 15.43
CA SER A 46 -0.65 -16.10 15.68
C SER A 46 -0.30 -16.86 14.39
N GLU A 47 -0.69 -16.35 13.23
CA GLU A 47 -0.42 -17.02 11.96
C GLU A 47 1.00 -16.74 11.45
N THR A 48 1.57 -17.75 10.80
CA THR A 48 2.79 -17.55 10.02
C THR A 48 2.40 -17.16 8.60
N VAL A 49 2.87 -15.99 8.17
CA VAL A 49 2.79 -15.56 6.77
C VAL A 49 4.00 -16.09 6.04
N ARG A 50 3.80 -16.72 4.89
CA ARG A 50 4.86 -17.11 3.95
C ARG A 50 4.71 -16.33 2.66
N PHE A 51 5.83 -16.01 2.02
CA PHE A 51 5.83 -15.24 0.79
C PHE A 51 6.97 -15.65 -0.13
N THR A 52 6.77 -15.43 -1.43
CA THR A 52 7.72 -15.77 -2.49
C THR A 52 7.60 -14.80 -3.65
N GLY A 53 8.72 -14.57 -4.36
CA GLY A 53 8.77 -13.86 -5.63
C GLY A 53 9.78 -14.51 -6.58
N THR A 54 9.52 -14.40 -7.88
CA THR A 54 10.25 -15.16 -8.90
C THR A 54 11.32 -14.36 -9.65
N GLU A 55 11.24 -13.03 -9.71
CA GLU A 55 12.26 -12.21 -10.38
C GLU A 55 12.64 -10.94 -9.59
N PRO A 56 13.90 -10.86 -9.08
CA PRO A 56 14.77 -12.01 -8.81
C PRO A 56 14.08 -13.04 -7.90
N PHE A 57 14.63 -14.26 -7.75
CA PHE A 57 14.08 -15.19 -6.77
C PHE A 57 14.29 -14.68 -5.34
N TRP A 58 13.26 -14.73 -4.52
CA TRP A 58 13.34 -14.45 -3.08
C TRP A 58 12.14 -15.07 -2.37
N SER A 59 12.30 -15.31 -1.08
CA SER A 59 11.22 -15.83 -0.26
C SER A 59 11.39 -15.41 1.19
N GLY A 60 10.42 -15.75 2.01
CA GLY A 60 10.54 -15.55 3.44
C GLY A 60 9.27 -15.89 4.18
N GLN A 61 9.32 -15.64 5.48
CA GLN A 61 8.18 -15.82 6.35
C GLN A 61 8.21 -14.82 7.50
N VAL A 62 7.01 -14.50 8.01
CA VAL A 62 6.83 -13.75 9.25
C VAL A 62 6.10 -14.62 10.24
N SER A 63 6.65 -14.76 11.44
CA SER A 63 6.01 -15.43 12.57
C SER A 63 6.15 -14.54 13.82
N GLY A 64 5.02 -14.12 14.38
CA GLY A 64 4.98 -13.10 15.43
C GLY A 64 5.66 -11.81 14.99
N SER A 65 6.73 -11.41 15.70
CA SER A 65 7.50 -10.19 15.39
C SER A 65 8.84 -10.46 14.69
N ARG A 66 9.02 -11.64 14.08
CA ARG A 66 10.25 -12.01 13.37
C ARG A 66 9.97 -12.28 11.91
N LEU A 67 10.76 -11.67 11.04
CA LEU A 67 10.76 -11.96 9.61
C LEU A 67 12.09 -12.61 9.25
N THR A 68 12.04 -13.70 8.50
CA THR A 68 13.20 -14.32 7.85
C THR A 68 13.08 -14.11 6.35
N TYR A 69 14.11 -13.56 5.73
CA TYR A 69 14.18 -13.21 4.31
C TYR A 69 15.33 -13.96 3.64
N SER A 70 15.06 -14.70 2.57
CA SER A 70 16.06 -15.51 1.87
C SER A 70 16.14 -15.14 0.39
N THR A 71 17.33 -15.28 -0.17
CA THR A 71 17.64 -15.11 -1.60
C THR A 71 18.51 -16.27 -2.08
N PRO A 72 18.69 -16.47 -3.40
CA PRO A 72 19.63 -17.45 -3.92
C PRO A 72 21.06 -17.30 -3.37
N ASP A 73 21.49 -16.07 -3.10
CA ASP A 73 22.82 -15.77 -2.55
C ASP A 73 22.91 -15.97 -1.02
N ASN A 74 21.77 -16.05 -0.33
CA ASN A 74 21.69 -16.27 1.11
C ASN A 74 20.52 -17.21 1.45
N LEU A 75 20.75 -18.52 1.27
CA LEU A 75 19.73 -19.55 1.47
C LEU A 75 19.30 -19.68 2.94
N ASP A 76 20.23 -19.53 3.89
CA ASP A 76 19.95 -19.56 5.33
C ASP A 76 19.05 -18.36 5.75
N GLY A 77 19.07 -17.29 4.97
CA GLY A 77 18.26 -16.11 5.14
C GLY A 77 18.74 -15.17 6.24
N GLU A 78 18.24 -13.94 6.20
CA GLU A 78 18.45 -12.93 7.22
C GLU A 78 17.20 -12.84 8.11
N THR A 79 17.36 -12.97 9.43
CA THR A 79 16.25 -12.86 10.38
C THR A 79 16.31 -11.55 11.15
N ILE A 80 15.22 -10.78 11.08
CA ILE A 80 15.11 -9.46 11.69
C ILE A 80 13.85 -9.35 12.55
N LYS A 81 13.86 -8.39 13.48
CA LYS A 81 12.64 -7.98 14.18
C LYS A 81 11.83 -7.06 13.26
N VAL A 82 10.51 -7.24 13.25
CA VAL A 82 9.59 -6.40 12.48
C VAL A 82 8.48 -5.82 13.34
N SER A 83 7.99 -4.66 12.92
CA SER A 83 6.76 -4.05 13.45
C SER A 83 5.60 -4.35 12.50
N ARG A 84 4.48 -4.79 13.07
CA ARG A 84 3.24 -5.14 12.36
C ARG A 84 2.30 -3.94 12.30
N PHE A 85 1.69 -3.69 11.16
CA PHE A 85 0.64 -2.69 11.01
C PHE A 85 -0.51 -3.24 10.15
N ALA A 86 -1.72 -3.28 10.70
CA ALA A 86 -2.92 -3.65 9.98
C ALA A 86 -3.64 -2.39 9.48
N GLY A 87 -3.58 -2.13 8.18
CA GLY A 87 -4.36 -1.08 7.53
C GLY A 87 -5.77 -1.58 7.20
N ARG A 88 -6.57 -0.77 6.51
CA ARG A 88 -7.93 -1.20 6.08
C ARG A 88 -7.93 -2.20 4.94
N GLY A 89 -6.91 -2.18 4.08
CA GLY A 89 -6.85 -3.00 2.86
C GLY A 89 -5.82 -4.13 2.91
N GLY A 90 -5.18 -4.37 4.05
CA GLY A 90 -4.12 -5.35 4.15
C GLY A 90 -3.23 -5.17 5.37
N LEU A 91 -2.15 -5.95 5.38
CA LEU A 91 -1.18 -6.04 6.46
C LEU A 91 0.19 -5.61 5.96
N SER A 92 0.93 -4.87 6.78
CA SER A 92 2.33 -4.58 6.52
C SER A 92 3.24 -4.91 7.68
N PHE A 93 4.49 -5.20 7.33
CA PHE A 93 5.59 -5.39 8.26
C PHE A 93 6.74 -4.47 7.86
N SER A 94 7.37 -3.84 8.85
CA SER A 94 8.53 -2.97 8.62
C SER A 94 9.69 -3.37 9.52
N GLY A 95 10.91 -3.24 9.00
CA GLY A 95 12.14 -3.57 9.71
C GLY A 95 13.37 -3.08 8.97
N GLN A 96 14.55 -3.54 9.40
CA GLN A 96 15.83 -3.19 8.79
C GLN A 96 16.56 -4.48 8.42
N LEU A 97 16.77 -4.72 7.13
CA LEU A 97 17.68 -5.74 6.61
C LEU A 97 19.09 -5.15 6.46
N ALA A 98 20.10 -5.99 6.31
CA ALA A 98 21.47 -5.58 5.98
C ALA A 98 21.51 -4.77 4.67
N ALA A 99 20.66 -5.13 3.71
CA ALA A 99 20.51 -4.44 2.43
C ALA A 99 19.76 -3.09 2.52
N GLY A 100 19.09 -2.79 3.64
CA GLY A 100 18.40 -1.52 3.82
C GLY A 100 17.08 -1.63 4.60
N ALA A 101 16.40 -0.48 4.73
CA ALA A 101 15.07 -0.42 5.32
C ALA A 101 14.11 -1.30 4.51
N MET A 102 13.33 -2.13 5.20
CA MET A 102 12.44 -3.11 4.59
C MET A 102 10.98 -2.80 4.94
N THR A 103 10.13 -2.83 3.93
CA THR A 103 8.66 -2.83 4.10
C THR A 103 8.05 -3.95 3.26
N LEU A 104 7.32 -4.85 3.92
CA LEU A 104 6.53 -5.90 3.30
C LEU A 104 5.06 -5.49 3.40
N ALA A 105 4.37 -5.37 2.28
CA ALA A 105 2.93 -5.14 2.20
C ALA A 105 2.22 -6.38 1.63
N ILE A 106 1.11 -6.75 2.26
CA ILE A 106 0.31 -7.93 1.95
C ILE A 106 -1.13 -7.47 1.78
N THR A 107 -1.72 -7.78 0.63
CA THR A 107 -3.10 -7.41 0.32
C THR A 107 -3.88 -8.64 -0.17
N PRO A 108 -5.17 -8.79 0.20
CA PRO A 108 -6.05 -9.80 -0.39
C PRO A 108 -6.05 -9.73 -1.91
N GLY A 109 -5.91 -10.87 -2.57
CA GLY A 109 -6.03 -10.96 -4.02
C GLY A 109 -5.36 -12.20 -4.58
N GLN A 110 -6.01 -12.79 -5.59
CA GLN A 110 -5.47 -13.95 -6.27
C GLN A 110 -4.14 -13.61 -6.94
N CYS A 111 -3.11 -14.39 -6.60
CA CYS A 111 -1.76 -14.24 -7.11
C CYS A 111 -1.27 -15.56 -7.70
N ASN A 112 -0.48 -15.50 -8.77
CA ASN A 112 0.22 -16.63 -9.36
C ASN A 112 1.70 -16.23 -9.51
N ASP A 113 2.61 -17.15 -9.26
CA ASP A 113 4.05 -16.89 -9.28
C ASP A 113 4.67 -16.92 -10.68
N GLY A 114 3.86 -17.20 -11.71
CA GLY A 114 4.26 -17.25 -13.13
C GLY A 114 5.02 -18.52 -13.52
N MET A 115 5.35 -19.38 -12.56
CA MET A 115 6.22 -20.54 -12.75
C MET A 115 5.53 -21.86 -12.38
N SER A 116 4.46 -21.79 -11.60
CA SER A 116 3.65 -22.93 -11.20
C SER A 116 2.17 -22.69 -11.47
N ASP A 117 1.38 -23.76 -11.44
CA ASP A 117 -0.09 -23.68 -11.45
C ASP A 117 -0.68 -23.30 -10.09
N ARG A 118 0.15 -22.82 -9.15
CA ARG A 118 -0.30 -22.41 -7.81
C ARG A 118 -1.07 -21.10 -7.86
N ARG A 119 -2.13 -21.04 -7.08
CA ARG A 119 -2.94 -19.85 -6.80
C ARG A 119 -2.83 -19.51 -5.33
N TYR A 120 -2.30 -18.34 -5.05
CA TYR A 120 -2.07 -17.81 -3.70
C TYR A 120 -3.16 -16.80 -3.33
N PRO A 121 -3.61 -16.77 -2.07
CA PRO A 121 -4.68 -15.88 -1.62
C PRO A 121 -4.26 -14.41 -1.47
N TYR A 122 -2.95 -14.13 -1.44
CA TYR A 122 -2.41 -12.80 -1.21
C TYR A 122 -1.42 -12.36 -2.29
N MET A 123 -1.48 -11.09 -2.61
CA MET A 123 -0.42 -10.37 -3.32
C MET A 123 0.54 -9.75 -2.30
N VAL A 124 1.82 -9.77 -2.62
CA VAL A 124 2.90 -9.25 -1.79
C VAL A 124 3.70 -8.21 -2.55
N THR A 125 3.98 -7.09 -1.90
CA THR A 125 4.97 -6.11 -2.37
C THR A 125 6.03 -5.96 -1.29
N LEU A 126 7.28 -6.20 -1.64
CA LEU A 126 8.44 -6.06 -0.76
C LEU A 126 9.30 -4.90 -1.27
N GLN A 127 9.53 -3.92 -0.41
CA GLN A 127 10.53 -2.88 -0.62
C GLN A 127 11.74 -3.14 0.29
N VAL A 128 12.95 -3.12 -0.27
CA VAL A 128 14.22 -3.19 0.49
C VAL A 128 15.15 -2.11 -0.03
N GLY A 129 15.43 -1.10 0.79
CA GLY A 129 16.13 0.10 0.33
C GLY A 129 15.36 0.77 -0.82
N GLY A 130 15.99 0.84 -2.00
CA GLY A 130 15.39 1.38 -3.22
C GLY A 130 14.67 0.35 -4.10
N ASP A 131 14.81 -0.94 -3.82
CA ASP A 131 14.30 -2.01 -4.67
C ASP A 131 12.86 -2.36 -4.31
N LEU A 132 11.99 -2.41 -5.32
CA LEU A 132 10.61 -2.86 -5.19
C LEU A 132 10.44 -4.22 -5.87
N ARG A 133 9.88 -5.19 -5.16
CA ARG A 133 9.69 -6.57 -5.61
C ARG A 133 8.23 -6.96 -5.43
N LYS A 134 7.71 -7.74 -6.37
CA LYS A 134 6.34 -8.28 -6.31
C LYS A 134 6.38 -9.78 -6.12
N GLY A 135 5.41 -10.30 -5.39
CA GLY A 135 5.33 -11.71 -5.06
C GLY A 135 3.95 -12.13 -4.62
N CYS A 136 3.84 -13.39 -4.21
CA CYS A 136 2.63 -13.99 -3.68
C CYS A 136 2.82 -14.41 -2.22
N GLY A 137 1.72 -14.46 -1.47
CA GLY A 137 1.73 -14.82 -0.05
C GLY A 137 0.61 -15.78 0.35
N TRP A 138 0.82 -16.52 1.43
CA TRP A 138 -0.14 -17.45 2.01
C TRP A 138 0.11 -17.62 3.52
N THR A 139 -0.84 -18.24 4.23
CA THR A 139 -0.66 -18.64 5.63
C THR A 139 -1.01 -20.12 5.81
N ASP A 140 -0.76 -20.67 6.99
CA ASP A 140 -1.17 -22.05 7.30
C ASP A 140 -2.72 -22.21 7.31
N ARG A 141 -3.47 -21.13 7.60
CA ARG A 141 -4.94 -21.15 7.57
C ARG A 141 -5.53 -20.87 6.18
N GLN A 142 -4.76 -20.19 5.35
CA GLN A 142 -5.13 -19.83 3.98
C GLN A 142 -3.99 -20.25 3.05
N PRO A 143 -3.84 -21.57 2.80
CA PRO A 143 -2.79 -22.08 1.94
C PRO A 143 -3.05 -21.70 0.47
N HIS A 144 -1.98 -21.73 -0.33
CA HIS A 144 -2.15 -21.72 -1.77
C HIS A 144 -2.86 -23.01 -2.24
N THR A 145 -3.46 -22.95 -3.43
CA THR A 145 -4.11 -24.11 -4.07
C THR A 145 -3.46 -24.39 -5.41
N GLY A 146 -3.61 -25.62 -5.94
CA GLY A 146 -2.93 -26.04 -7.17
C GLY A 146 -1.44 -26.32 -6.99
N GLY A 147 -0.77 -26.64 -8.10
CA GLY A 147 0.56 -27.24 -8.13
C GLY A 147 0.51 -28.77 -8.01
N GLU A 148 1.38 -29.44 -8.77
CA GLU A 148 1.67 -30.88 -8.62
C GLU A 148 2.55 -31.17 -7.39
#